data_AF-A0A645E1X7-F1
#
_entry.id   AF-A0A645E1X7-F1
#
_cell.length_a   1.000
_cell.length_b   1.000
_cell.length_c   1.000
_cell.angle_alpha   90.00
_cell.angle_beta   90.00
_cell.angle_gamma   90.00
#
_symmetry.space_group_name_H-M   'P 1'
#
loop_
_entity.id
_entity.type
_entity.pdbx_description
1 polymer ?
#
loop_
_entity_poly.entity_id
_entity_poly.type
_entity_poly.pdbx_seq_one_letter_code
_entity_poly.pdbx_strand_id
1 'polypeptide(L)'
;MFYWLIISPIASSLTTQGGHHPTRLFIMIPPLVYFVAQGILALSSSKVFSKLLLIIISFTLIYEISFYYHEYFYRYPKDSFEYWNYGYKELIQSTPNNYQNLYVSNSKYNSLLPFVFYQKILINPLQDVSQKNVIFNYNGFSLINNIYFIDNWGDHDVLNQINKNSQSNDTYILFQGKDIPGDMDFSKKSLEGFKTIKTVYYPNKTIFAQMIQKI
;
A
#
# COMPACT_ATOMS: atom_id res chain seq x y z
N MET A 1 -18.68 -13.28 -30.34
CA MET A 1 -17.59 -12.32 -30.04
C MET A 1 -18.06 -10.87 -30.07
N PHE A 2 -18.77 -10.42 -31.11
CA PHE A 2 -19.28 -9.05 -31.16
C PHE A 2 -20.22 -8.67 -30.00
N TYR A 3 -21.20 -9.53 -29.69
CA TYR A 3 -22.08 -9.34 -28.52
C TYR A 3 -21.31 -9.28 -27.20
N TRP A 4 -20.29 -10.12 -27.03
CA TRP A 4 -19.42 -10.08 -25.85
C TRP A 4 -18.72 -8.72 -25.74
N LEU A 5 -18.11 -8.25 -26.83
CA LEU A 5 -17.43 -6.95 -26.84
C LEU A 5 -18.35 -5.82 -26.35
N ILE A 6 -19.60 -5.78 -26.84
CA ILE A 6 -20.58 -4.74 -26.46
C ILE A 6 -21.05 -4.87 -25.01
N ILE A 7 -21.24 -6.10 -24.52
CA ILE A 7 -21.75 -6.34 -23.16
C ILE A 7 -20.63 -6.18 -22.10
N SER A 8 -19.37 -6.39 -22.48
CA SER A 8 -18.23 -6.38 -21.55
C SER A 8 -18.11 -5.14 -20.65
N PRO A 9 -18.42 -3.90 -21.09
CA PRO A 9 -18.31 -2.72 -20.23
C PRO A 9 -19.45 -2.60 -19.20
N ILE A 10 -20.57 -3.32 -19.39
CA ILE A 10 -21.75 -3.24 -18.52
C ILE A 10 -21.39 -3.65 -17.09
N ALA A 11 -20.61 -4.72 -16.94
CA ALA A 11 -20.16 -5.19 -15.63
C ALA A 11 -19.39 -4.11 -14.84
N SER A 12 -18.55 -3.32 -15.51
CA SER A 12 -17.86 -2.20 -14.87
C SER A 12 -18.83 -1.07 -14.52
N SER A 13 -19.74 -0.72 -15.43
CA SER A 13 -20.70 0.40 -15.24
C SER A 13 -21.63 0.25 -14.04
N LEU A 14 -21.94 -0.99 -13.64
CA LEU A 14 -22.85 -1.29 -12.53
C LEU A 14 -22.15 -1.30 -11.16
N THR A 15 -20.82 -1.15 -11.11
CA THR A 15 -20.04 -1.21 -9.88
C THR A 15 -19.65 0.17 -9.37
N THR A 16 -19.62 0.34 -8.04
CA THR A 16 -19.13 1.57 -7.41
C THR A 16 -17.67 1.81 -7.82
N GLN A 17 -17.37 3.04 -8.27
CA GLN A 17 -16.08 3.41 -8.84
C GLN A 17 -15.62 2.54 -10.04
N GLY A 18 -16.54 1.98 -10.83
CA GLY A 18 -16.21 1.13 -11.99
C GLY A 18 -15.19 1.74 -12.95
N GLY A 19 -15.25 3.05 -13.18
CA GLY A 19 -14.29 3.78 -14.01
C GLY A 19 -12.87 3.90 -13.41
N HIS A 20 -12.71 3.67 -12.10
CA HIS A 20 -11.42 3.74 -11.40
C HIS A 20 -10.79 2.36 -11.17
N HIS A 21 -11.44 1.29 -11.62
CA HIS A 21 -10.94 -0.09 -11.50
C HIS A 21 -10.83 -0.76 -12.87
N PRO A 22 -9.75 -0.49 -13.64
CA PRO A 22 -9.59 -0.98 -15.01
C PRO A 22 -9.63 -2.51 -15.13
N THR A 23 -9.30 -3.23 -14.06
CA THR A 23 -9.33 -4.71 -14.01
C THR A 23 -10.74 -5.27 -14.26
N ARG A 24 -11.79 -4.51 -13.98
CA ARG A 24 -13.19 -4.91 -14.25
C ARG A 24 -13.50 -4.97 -15.75
N LEU A 25 -12.69 -4.33 -16.59
CA LEU A 25 -12.79 -4.39 -18.05
C LEU A 25 -11.99 -5.54 -18.66
N PHE A 26 -11.29 -6.36 -17.88
CA PHE A 26 -10.50 -7.48 -18.41
C PHE A 26 -11.34 -8.50 -19.18
N ILE A 27 -12.64 -8.58 -18.89
CA ILE A 27 -13.57 -9.41 -19.64
C ILE A 27 -13.73 -8.95 -21.10
N MET A 28 -13.30 -7.74 -21.45
CA MET A 28 -13.25 -7.22 -22.83
C MET A 28 -12.05 -7.78 -23.62
N ILE A 29 -11.03 -8.33 -22.95
CA ILE A 29 -9.79 -8.78 -23.60
C ILE A 29 -10.05 -9.93 -24.59
N PRO A 30 -10.79 -11.01 -24.26
CA PRO A 30 -11.00 -12.12 -25.20
C PRO A 30 -11.62 -11.71 -26.55
N PRO A 31 -12.72 -10.93 -26.62
CA PRO A 31 -13.26 -10.51 -27.90
C PRO A 31 -12.33 -9.55 -28.66
N LEU A 32 -11.58 -8.69 -27.97
CA LEU A 32 -10.57 -7.82 -28.63
C LEU A 32 -9.46 -8.65 -29.28
N VAL A 33 -8.89 -9.62 -28.55
CA VAL A 33 -7.85 -10.51 -29.07
C VAL A 33 -8.36 -11.30 -30.28
N TYR A 34 -9.61 -11.77 -30.22
CA TYR A 34 -10.25 -12.44 -31.36
C TYR A 34 -10.29 -11.54 -32.60
N PHE A 35 -10.77 -10.30 -32.49
CA PHE A 35 -10.85 -9.40 -33.64
C PHE A 35 -9.48 -8.96 -34.16
N VAL A 36 -8.51 -8.75 -33.27
CA VAL A 36 -7.11 -8.49 -33.64
C VAL A 36 -6.54 -9.65 -34.45
N ALA A 37 -6.73 -10.90 -33.99
CA ALA A 37 -6.26 -12.09 -34.71
C ALA A 37 -6.88 -12.21 -36.10
N GLN A 38 -8.20 -12.00 -36.22
CA GLN A 38 -8.90 -12.02 -37.52
C GLN A 38 -8.39 -10.91 -38.44
N GLY A 39 -8.11 -9.72 -37.93
CA GLY A 39 -7.51 -8.62 -38.69
C GLY A 39 -6.12 -8.98 -39.21
N ILE A 40 -5.27 -9.60 -38.38
CA ILE A 40 -3.93 -10.05 -38.77
C ILE A 40 -4.02 -11.13 -39.86
N LEU A 41 -4.92 -12.11 -39.74
CA LEU A 41 -5.12 -13.16 -40.75
C LEU A 41 -5.63 -12.60 -42.08
N ALA A 42 -6.56 -11.66 -42.05
CA ALA A 42 -7.03 -11.00 -43.25
C ALA A 42 -5.90 -10.24 -43.97
N LEU A 43 -5.09 -9.50 -43.22
CA LEU A 43 -3.98 -8.71 -43.77
C LEU A 43 -2.82 -9.57 -44.27
N SER A 44 -2.56 -10.71 -43.64
CA SER A 44 -1.49 -11.63 -44.05
C SER A 44 -1.77 -12.32 -45.40
N SER A 45 -3.03 -12.38 -45.83
CA SER A 45 -3.43 -12.95 -47.12
C SER A 45 -3.10 -12.07 -48.35
N SER A 46 -2.75 -10.79 -48.15
CA SER A 46 -2.40 -9.85 -49.23
C SER A 46 -0.92 -9.97 -49.64
N LYS A 47 -0.63 -10.23 -50.92
CA LYS A 47 0.73 -10.57 -51.40
C LYS A 47 1.81 -9.48 -51.23
N VAL A 48 1.44 -8.20 -51.24
CA VAL A 48 2.41 -7.08 -51.19
C VAL A 48 2.39 -6.36 -49.84
N PHE A 49 1.21 -6.25 -49.21
CA PHE A 49 1.05 -5.51 -47.95
C PHE A 49 1.32 -6.37 -46.70
N SER A 50 1.22 -7.69 -46.79
CA SER A 50 1.33 -8.60 -45.63
C SER A 50 2.67 -8.54 -44.93
N LYS A 51 3.80 -8.67 -45.63
CA LYS A 51 5.11 -8.79 -44.99
C LYS A 51 5.56 -7.51 -44.30
N LEU A 52 5.46 -6.36 -44.99
CA LEU A 52 5.85 -5.07 -44.41
C LEU A 52 4.96 -4.71 -43.21
N LEU A 53 3.64 -4.91 -43.33
CA LEU A 53 2.70 -4.63 -42.26
C LEU A 53 2.92 -5.55 -41.05
N LEU A 54 3.18 -6.84 -41.26
CA LEU A 54 3.52 -7.77 -40.16
C LEU A 54 4.82 -7.38 -39.46
N ILE A 55 5.82 -6.91 -40.21
CA ILE A 55 7.07 -6.38 -39.64
C ILE A 55 6.76 -5.16 -38.77
N ILE A 56 5.98 -4.21 -39.28
CA ILE A 56 5.58 -3.00 -38.53
C ILE A 56 4.83 -3.39 -37.25
N ILE A 57 3.80 -4.25 -37.34
CA ILE A 57 3.06 -4.74 -36.17
C ILE A 57 3.99 -5.39 -35.16
N SER A 58 4.92 -6.24 -35.62
CA SER A 58 5.88 -6.91 -34.73
C SER A 58 6.78 -5.92 -34.01
N PHE A 59 7.30 -4.92 -34.72
CA PHE A 59 8.10 -3.84 -34.10
C PHE A 59 7.28 -3.01 -33.11
N THR A 60 6.04 -2.66 -33.44
CA THR A 60 5.14 -1.97 -32.51
C THR A 60 4.87 -2.80 -31.26
N LEU A 61 4.60 -4.10 -31.40
CA LEU A 61 4.39 -4.98 -30.23
C LEU A 61 5.64 -5.11 -29.37
N ILE A 62 6.83 -5.24 -29.97
CA ILE A 62 8.10 -5.26 -29.24
C ILE A 62 8.30 -3.94 -28.49
N TYR A 63 8.01 -2.81 -29.13
CA TYR A 63 8.08 -1.49 -28.52
C TYR A 63 7.12 -1.36 -27.32
N GLU A 64 5.86 -1.73 -27.48
CA GLU A 64 4.83 -1.73 -26.43
C GLU A 64 5.22 -2.63 -25.25
N ILE A 65 5.67 -3.86 -25.52
CA ILE A 65 6.12 -4.80 -24.47
C ILE A 65 7.33 -4.24 -23.73
N SER A 66 8.28 -3.63 -24.44
CA SER A 66 9.47 -3.02 -23.83
C SER A 66 9.11 -1.84 -22.93
N PHE A 67 8.19 -0.99 -23.38
CA PHE A 67 7.70 0.14 -22.61
C PHE A 67 6.91 -0.32 -21.39
N TYR A 68 5.99 -1.27 -21.55
CA TYR A 68 5.27 -1.90 -20.45
C TYR A 68 6.23 -2.51 -19.42
N TYR A 69 7.26 -3.22 -19.87
CA TYR A 69 8.25 -3.81 -18.98
C TYR A 69 8.97 -2.73 -18.16
N HIS A 70 9.43 -1.65 -18.81
CA HIS A 70 10.07 -0.54 -18.11
C HIS A 70 9.12 0.12 -17.11
N GLU A 71 7.89 0.42 -17.52
CA GLU A 71 6.90 1.07 -16.65
C GLU A 71 6.57 0.17 -15.44
N TYR A 72 6.27 -1.10 -15.68
CA TYR A 72 5.83 -2.04 -14.65
C TYR A 72 6.93 -2.42 -13.67
N PHE A 73 8.15 -2.68 -14.13
CA PHE A 73 9.23 -3.15 -13.25
C PHE A 73 10.10 -2.03 -12.68
N TYR A 74 10.15 -0.86 -13.31
CA TYR A 74 11.02 0.22 -12.87
C TYR A 74 10.29 1.42 -12.29
N ARG A 75 9.23 1.93 -12.95
CA ARG A 75 8.52 3.14 -12.50
C ARG A 75 7.43 2.82 -11.50
N TYR A 76 6.56 1.86 -11.81
CA TYR A 76 5.42 1.50 -10.99
C TYR A 76 5.78 1.19 -9.51
N PRO A 77 6.86 0.46 -9.19
CA PRO A 77 7.26 0.25 -7.80
C PRO A 77 7.70 1.53 -7.08
N LYS A 78 8.22 2.52 -7.81
CA LYS A 78 8.66 3.82 -7.29
C LYS A 78 7.54 4.85 -7.19
N ASP A 79 6.52 4.73 -8.02
CA ASP A 79 5.42 5.69 -8.04
C ASP A 79 4.26 5.23 -7.16
N SER A 80 4.13 3.90 -6.97
CA SER A 80 3.05 3.29 -6.19
C SER A 80 3.50 2.72 -4.86
N PHE A 81 4.73 3.00 -4.37
CA PHE A 81 5.28 2.37 -3.15
C PHE A 81 4.35 2.51 -1.92
N GLU A 82 3.60 3.61 -1.83
CA GLU A 82 2.66 3.84 -0.72
C GLU A 82 1.53 2.80 -0.71
N TYR A 83 0.97 2.50 -1.88
CA TYR A 83 -0.10 1.53 -2.04
C TYR A 83 0.37 0.07 -1.89
N TRP A 84 1.68 -0.17 -2.05
CA TRP A 84 2.30 -1.48 -1.89
C TRP A 84 2.85 -1.74 -0.49
N ASN A 85 2.51 -0.89 0.50
CA ASN A 85 2.99 -1.03 1.87
C ASN A 85 4.52 -1.13 1.95
N TYR A 86 5.23 -0.34 1.12
CA TYR A 86 6.69 -0.28 1.19
C TYR A 86 7.16 0.15 2.58
N GLY A 87 8.24 -0.44 3.08
CA GLY A 87 8.81 -0.11 4.40
C GLY A 87 8.15 -0.80 5.59
N TYR A 88 6.92 -1.32 5.46
CA TYR A 88 6.24 -2.02 6.56
C TYR A 88 7.02 -3.23 7.09
N LYS A 89 7.60 -4.03 6.19
CA LYS A 89 8.42 -5.18 6.58
C LYS A 89 9.57 -4.74 7.51
N GLU A 90 10.32 -3.73 7.09
CA GLU A 90 11.46 -3.22 7.84
C GLU A 90 11.02 -2.63 9.18
N LEU A 91 9.94 -1.85 9.18
CA LEU A 91 9.36 -1.23 10.36
C LEU A 91 8.93 -2.29 11.38
N ILE A 92 8.10 -3.24 10.96
CA ILE A 92 7.51 -4.25 11.84
C ILE A 92 8.57 -5.24 12.34
N GLN A 93 9.52 -5.65 11.50
CA GLN A 93 10.62 -6.53 11.92
C GLN A 93 11.60 -5.85 12.89
N SER A 94 11.62 -4.51 12.93
CA SER A 94 12.42 -3.76 13.91
C SER A 94 11.78 -3.63 15.29
N THR A 95 10.57 -4.16 15.48
CA THR A 95 9.86 -4.12 16.75
C THR A 95 10.68 -4.85 17.82
N PRO A 96 11.00 -4.20 18.96
CA PRO A 96 11.79 -4.83 20.01
C PRO A 96 11.04 -6.02 20.61
N ASN A 97 11.75 -7.01 21.14
CA ASN A 97 11.10 -8.15 21.82
C ASN A 97 10.64 -7.79 23.25
N ASN A 98 11.13 -6.69 23.80
CA ASN A 98 11.01 -6.33 25.21
C ASN A 98 10.19 -5.05 25.43
N TYR A 99 9.07 -4.84 24.75
CA TYR A 99 8.16 -3.71 25.05
C TYR A 99 7.16 -4.05 26.16
N GLN A 100 6.71 -3.04 26.90
CA GLN A 100 5.58 -3.19 27.81
C GLN A 100 4.27 -3.18 27.03
N ASN A 101 3.99 -2.09 26.32
CA ASN A 101 2.89 -1.96 25.36
C ASN A 101 3.43 -1.54 24.00
N LEU A 102 2.79 -2.03 22.93
CA LEU A 102 3.07 -1.64 21.56
C LEU A 102 1.85 -0.96 20.96
N TYR A 103 2.01 0.31 20.60
CA TYR A 103 0.98 1.09 19.95
C TYR A 103 1.34 1.29 18.49
N VAL A 104 0.50 0.79 17.60
CA VAL A 104 0.67 0.88 16.16
C VAL A 104 -0.34 1.87 15.62
N SER A 105 0.14 2.93 14.98
CA SER A 105 -0.76 3.85 14.29
C SER A 105 -1.51 3.14 13.16
N ASN A 106 -2.80 3.38 13.07
CA ASN A 106 -3.70 2.95 12.01
C ASN A 106 -4.39 4.15 11.34
N SER A 107 -3.89 5.37 11.62
CA SER A 107 -4.51 6.64 11.27
C SER A 107 -4.31 7.06 9.81
N LYS A 108 -3.18 6.66 9.21
CA LYS A 108 -2.81 6.99 7.82
C LYS A 108 -3.11 5.85 6.85
N TYR A 109 -2.88 4.62 7.28
CA TYR A 109 -2.98 3.41 6.49
C TYR A 109 -3.51 2.26 7.36
N ASN A 110 -4.10 1.24 6.74
CA ASN A 110 -4.47 0.02 7.45
C ASN A 110 -3.21 -0.79 7.79
N SER A 111 -2.71 -0.63 9.01
CA SER A 111 -1.49 -1.27 9.52
C SER A 111 -1.71 -2.71 10.00
N LEU A 112 -2.96 -3.11 10.24
CA LEU A 112 -3.27 -4.41 10.84
C LEU A 112 -2.78 -5.56 9.98
N LEU A 113 -3.15 -5.56 8.70
CA LEU A 113 -2.83 -6.68 7.80
C LEU A 113 -1.31 -6.83 7.58
N PRO A 114 -0.54 -5.76 7.26
CA PRO A 114 0.91 -5.84 7.22
C PRO A 114 1.52 -6.32 8.54
N PHE A 115 1.02 -5.84 9.68
CA PHE A 115 1.52 -6.21 11.00
C PHE A 115 1.38 -7.70 11.27
N VAL A 116 0.17 -8.23 11.13
CA VAL A 116 -0.15 -9.65 11.34
C VAL A 116 0.67 -10.52 10.37
N PHE A 117 0.78 -10.10 9.11
CA PHE A 117 1.55 -10.82 8.10
C PHE A 117 3.04 -10.92 8.43
N TYR A 118 3.69 -9.81 8.78
CA TYR A 118 5.14 -9.78 9.04
C TYR A 118 5.52 -10.34 10.41
N GLN A 119 4.65 -10.19 11.42
CA GLN A 119 4.82 -10.84 12.72
C GLN A 119 4.41 -12.33 12.70
N LYS A 120 3.81 -12.81 11.58
CA LYS A 120 3.32 -14.18 11.42
C LYS A 120 2.35 -14.61 12.52
N ILE A 121 1.49 -13.68 12.95
CA ILE A 121 0.49 -13.97 13.98
C ILE A 121 -0.69 -14.68 13.30
N LEU A 122 -1.05 -15.85 13.79
CA LEU A 122 -2.24 -16.56 13.35
C LEU A 122 -3.43 -16.05 14.16
N ILE A 123 -4.37 -15.35 13.50
CA ILE A 123 -5.55 -14.78 14.16
C ILE A 123 -6.79 -15.25 13.43
N ASN A 124 -7.74 -15.83 14.16
CA ASN A 124 -9.02 -16.25 13.64
C ASN A 124 -10.12 -16.16 14.72
N PRO A 125 -11.12 -15.26 14.58
CA PRO A 125 -11.24 -14.16 13.62
C PRO A 125 -10.43 -12.92 14.02
N LEU A 126 -10.07 -12.07 13.05
CA LEU A 126 -9.54 -10.73 13.32
C LEU A 126 -10.64 -9.87 13.94
N GLN A 127 -10.45 -9.41 15.17
CA GLN A 127 -11.30 -8.40 15.79
C GLN A 127 -10.69 -7.02 15.55
N ASP A 128 -11.10 -6.36 14.48
CA ASP A 128 -10.63 -5.05 14.03
C ASP A 128 -11.69 -3.95 14.20
N VAL A 129 -12.68 -4.19 15.08
CA VAL A 129 -13.75 -3.24 15.34
C VAL A 129 -13.21 -2.10 16.22
N SER A 130 -13.10 -0.91 15.61
CA SER A 130 -12.72 0.30 16.33
C SER A 130 -13.68 0.59 17.48
N GLN A 131 -13.13 0.75 18.67
CA GLN A 131 -13.81 1.10 19.91
C GLN A 131 -13.35 2.48 20.37
N LYS A 132 -14.24 3.18 21.06
CA LYS A 132 -13.90 4.46 21.68
C LYS A 132 -13.12 4.24 22.95
N ASN A 133 -12.11 5.07 23.18
CA ASN A 133 -11.31 5.07 24.41
C ASN A 133 -10.69 3.71 24.75
N VAL A 134 -10.14 3.00 23.77
CA VAL A 134 -9.43 1.72 24.02
C VAL A 134 -8.30 1.90 25.00
N ILE A 135 -7.56 3.01 24.87
CA ILE A 135 -6.53 3.38 25.82
C ILE A 135 -6.33 4.89 25.83
N PHE A 136 -6.21 5.50 27.02
CA PHE A 136 -5.95 6.94 27.18
C PHE A 136 -6.85 7.88 26.35
N ASN A 137 -8.12 7.50 26.14
CA ASN A 137 -9.08 8.18 25.27
C ASN A 137 -8.77 8.16 23.76
N TYR A 138 -7.85 7.30 23.33
CA TYR A 138 -7.62 7.03 21.92
C TYR A 138 -8.66 6.06 21.37
N ASN A 139 -9.09 6.31 20.13
CA ASN A 139 -9.96 5.39 19.40
C ASN A 139 -9.09 4.38 18.65
N GLY A 140 -9.52 3.12 18.63
CA GLY A 140 -8.72 2.05 18.08
C GLY A 140 -9.25 0.68 18.45
N PHE A 141 -8.40 -0.34 18.40
CA PHE A 141 -8.73 -1.68 18.88
C PHE A 141 -7.48 -2.40 19.39
N SER A 142 -7.67 -3.35 20.30
CA SER A 142 -6.61 -4.25 20.75
C SER A 142 -6.60 -5.50 19.89
N LEU A 143 -5.42 -5.97 19.50
CA LEU A 143 -5.30 -7.20 18.72
C LEU A 143 -5.14 -8.43 19.62
N ILE A 144 -3.94 -8.61 20.18
CA ILE A 144 -3.58 -9.68 21.13
C ILE A 144 -2.54 -9.10 22.09
N ASN A 145 -2.60 -9.50 23.37
CA ASN A 145 -1.71 -9.00 24.42
C ASN A 145 -1.75 -7.46 24.51
N ASN A 146 -0.60 -6.84 24.76
CA ASN A 146 -0.42 -5.40 24.91
C ASN A 146 -0.17 -4.69 23.56
N ILE A 147 -0.81 -5.16 22.48
CA ILE A 147 -0.68 -4.59 21.13
C ILE A 147 -2.00 -3.88 20.77
N TYR A 148 -1.89 -2.57 20.50
CA TYR A 148 -3.01 -1.69 20.23
C TYR A 148 -2.85 -1.02 18.88
N PHE A 149 -3.92 -0.98 18.09
CA PHE A 149 -3.99 -0.22 16.84
C PHE A 149 -4.78 1.06 17.10
N ILE A 150 -4.16 2.21 16.85
CA ILE A 150 -4.74 3.52 17.17
C ILE A 150 -5.17 4.22 15.88
N ASP A 151 -6.48 4.39 15.70
CA ASP A 151 -7.06 5.06 14.53
C ASP A 151 -6.96 6.59 14.64
N ASN A 152 -7.06 7.11 15.87
CA ASN A 152 -6.96 8.54 16.14
C ASN A 152 -6.28 8.78 17.50
N TRP A 153 -5.18 9.54 17.46
CA TRP A 153 -4.40 9.99 18.60
C TRP A 153 -4.95 11.26 19.28
N GLY A 154 -6.08 11.80 18.83
CA GLY A 154 -6.69 13.04 19.35
C GLY A 154 -6.31 14.31 18.58
N ASP A 155 -6.93 15.44 18.94
CA ASP A 155 -7.16 16.50 17.94
C ASP A 155 -6.03 17.50 17.67
N HIS A 156 -4.98 17.65 18.50
CA HIS A 156 -4.04 18.79 18.26
C HIS A 156 -2.55 18.57 18.52
N ASP A 157 -2.13 17.54 19.27
CA ASP A 157 -0.70 17.29 19.50
C ASP A 157 -0.42 15.85 19.92
N VAL A 158 -0.21 15.00 18.90
CA VAL A 158 0.02 13.57 19.09
C VAL A 158 1.27 13.31 19.96
N LEU A 159 2.36 14.04 19.72
CA LEU A 159 3.63 13.80 20.41
C LEU A 159 3.56 14.19 21.89
N ASN A 160 2.92 15.31 22.22
CA ASN A 160 2.72 15.70 23.62
C ASN A 160 1.78 14.75 24.36
N GLN A 161 0.73 14.24 23.72
CA GLN A 161 -0.16 13.26 24.32
C GLN A 161 0.54 11.92 24.56
N ILE A 162 1.32 11.44 23.59
CA ILE A 162 2.17 10.27 23.76
C ILE A 162 3.13 10.50 24.92
N ASN A 163 3.83 11.64 24.99
CA ASN A 163 4.76 11.91 26.10
C ASN A 163 4.08 11.89 27.47
N LYS A 164 2.86 12.43 27.59
CA LYS A 164 2.10 12.50 28.84
C LYS A 164 1.57 11.13 29.30
N ASN A 165 1.15 10.28 28.36
CA ASN A 165 0.45 9.04 28.66
C ASN A 165 1.35 7.79 28.61
N SER A 166 2.57 7.92 28.09
CA SER A 166 3.52 6.80 27.96
C SER A 166 4.07 6.35 29.31
N GLN A 167 4.13 5.03 29.49
CA GLN A 167 4.88 4.39 30.58
C GLN A 167 6.29 4.00 30.08
N SER A 168 7.23 3.77 31.01
CA SER A 168 8.57 3.31 30.64
C SER A 168 8.45 2.03 29.80
N ASN A 169 9.27 1.93 28.75
CA ASN A 169 9.33 0.77 27.86
C ASN A 169 8.12 0.58 26.91
N ASP A 170 7.16 1.52 26.89
CA ASP A 170 6.13 1.60 25.86
C ASP A 170 6.74 1.95 24.51
N THR A 171 6.30 1.25 23.46
CA THR A 171 6.79 1.42 22.07
C THR A 171 5.68 1.92 21.16
N TYR A 172 5.99 2.89 20.32
CA TYR A 172 5.07 3.54 19.41
C TYR A 172 5.58 3.44 17.97
N ILE A 173 4.72 3.00 17.05
CA ILE A 173 4.94 3.05 15.61
C ILE A 173 4.08 4.17 15.03
N LEU A 174 4.74 5.21 14.52
CA LEU A 174 4.12 6.47 14.09
C LEU A 174 4.46 6.76 12.63
N PHE A 175 3.48 7.26 11.87
CA PHE A 175 3.66 7.63 10.46
C PHE A 175 3.90 9.12 10.26
N GLN A 176 4.81 9.43 9.35
CA GLN A 176 5.12 10.81 8.97
C GLN A 176 3.92 11.50 8.32
N GLY A 177 3.70 12.75 8.69
CA GLY A 177 2.66 13.63 8.20
C GLY A 177 1.32 13.49 8.93
N LYS A 178 0.96 12.28 9.38
CA LYS A 178 -0.30 12.04 10.11
C LYS A 178 -0.11 12.07 11.63
N ASP A 179 0.89 11.35 12.14
CA ASP A 179 1.17 11.26 13.58
C ASP A 179 2.35 12.16 13.97
N ILE A 180 3.36 12.24 13.09
CA ILE A 180 4.53 13.09 13.28
C ILE A 180 4.42 14.28 12.32
N PRO A 181 4.30 15.53 12.84
CA PRO A 181 4.17 16.69 11.97
C PRO A 181 5.46 17.04 11.22
N GLY A 182 5.29 17.59 10.01
CA GLY A 182 6.37 18.14 9.20
C GLY A 182 7.38 17.09 8.72
N ASP A 183 8.67 17.41 8.85
CA ASP A 183 9.84 16.63 8.44
C ASP A 183 10.69 16.17 9.64
N MET A 184 10.10 16.17 10.84
CA MET A 184 10.81 15.76 12.06
C MET A 184 11.43 14.36 11.92
N ASP A 185 12.72 14.27 12.25
CA ASP A 185 13.51 13.05 12.15
C ASP A 185 14.08 12.69 13.52
N PHE A 186 13.44 11.75 14.20
CA PHE A 186 13.83 11.30 15.52
C PHE A 186 15.14 10.51 15.52
N SER A 187 15.65 10.07 14.36
CA SER A 187 16.98 9.47 14.26
C SER A 187 18.10 10.51 14.40
N LYS A 188 17.81 11.78 14.08
CA LYS A 188 18.74 12.91 14.24
C LYS A 188 18.51 13.69 15.52
N LYS A 189 17.25 13.88 15.89
CA LYS A 189 16.84 14.59 17.11
C LYS A 189 15.74 13.80 17.82
N SER A 190 16.12 12.98 18.78
CA SER A 190 15.18 12.16 19.55
C SER A 190 14.15 13.03 20.29
N LEU A 191 12.94 12.50 20.43
CA LEU A 191 11.92 13.07 21.30
C LEU A 191 12.36 12.92 22.77
N GLU A 192 12.13 13.95 23.60
CA GLU A 192 12.57 13.96 24.99
C GLU A 192 11.94 12.81 25.80
N GLY A 193 12.78 12.04 26.51
CA GLY A 193 12.36 10.85 27.24
C GLY A 193 12.03 9.64 26.36
N PHE A 194 12.32 9.69 25.06
CA PHE A 194 12.19 8.56 24.14
C PHE A 194 13.51 8.23 23.46
N LYS A 195 13.70 6.94 23.22
CA LYS A 195 14.73 6.40 22.34
C LYS A 195 14.12 6.07 20.98
N THR A 196 14.75 6.54 19.91
CA THR A 196 14.39 6.13 18.56
C THR A 196 14.94 4.73 18.28
N ILE A 197 14.07 3.79 17.97
CA ILE A 197 14.44 2.41 17.62
C ILE A 197 14.76 2.33 16.14
N LYS A 198 13.88 2.88 15.30
CA LYS A 198 13.99 2.77 13.85
C LYS A 198 13.31 3.94 13.15
N THR A 199 13.94 4.45 12.10
CA THR A 199 13.33 5.34 11.11
C THR A 199 13.38 4.65 9.76
N VAL A 200 12.24 4.54 9.09
CA VAL A 200 12.10 3.93 7.77
C VAL A 200 11.82 5.03 6.75
N TYR A 201 12.45 4.92 5.59
CA TYR A 201 12.38 5.90 4.51
C TYR A 201 11.70 5.30 3.29
N TYR A 202 10.96 6.12 2.55
CA TYR A 202 10.49 5.78 1.22
C TYR A 202 11.64 5.75 0.20
N PRO A 203 11.44 5.16 -1.00
CA PRO A 203 12.47 5.13 -2.04
C PRO A 203 12.99 6.52 -2.46
N ASN A 204 12.15 7.55 -2.34
CA ASN A 204 12.49 8.95 -2.59
C ASN A 204 13.25 9.64 -1.44
N LYS A 205 13.64 8.89 -0.38
CA LYS A 205 14.35 9.35 0.83
C LYS A 205 13.54 10.26 1.77
N THR A 206 12.24 10.39 1.56
CA THR A 206 11.36 11.01 2.57
C THR A 206 11.07 10.01 3.69
N ILE A 207 10.79 10.50 4.90
CA ILE A 207 10.49 9.65 6.06
C ILE A 207 9.11 9.04 5.90
N PHE A 208 9.02 7.72 6.04
CA PHE A 208 7.76 6.98 6.01
C PHE A 208 7.18 6.87 7.42
N ALA A 209 7.95 6.28 8.33
CA ALA A 209 7.51 5.91 9.66
C ALA A 209 8.68 5.89 10.62
N GLN A 210 8.40 6.11 11.90
CA GLN A 210 9.38 6.12 12.97
C GLN A 210 8.85 5.33 14.16
N MET A 211 9.74 4.55 14.76
CA MET A 211 9.49 3.77 15.95
C MET A 211 10.26 4.36 17.11
N ILE A 212 9.55 4.72 18.17
CA ILE A 212 10.10 5.30 19.39
C ILE A 212 9.69 4.47 20.61
N GLN A 213 10.54 4.43 21.63
CA GLN A 213 10.27 3.74 22.89
C GLN A 213 10.56 4.66 24.07
N LYS A 214 9.66 4.71 25.03
CA LYS A 214 9.82 5.50 26.25
C LYS A 214 10.95 4.90 27.11
N ILE A 215 11.86 5.75 27.58
CA ILE A 215 12.94 5.39 28.50
C ILE A 215 12.39 5.39 29.93
#